data_AF-A0A1G3H7X6-F1
#
_entry.id   AF-A0A1G3H7X6-F1
#
_cell.length_a   1.000
_cell.length_b   1.000
_cell.length_c   1.000
_cell.angle_alpha   90.00
_cell.angle_beta   90.00
_cell.angle_gamma   90.00
#
_symmetry.space_group_name_H-M   'P 1'
#
loop_
_entity.id
_entity.type
_entity.pdbx_description
1 polymer ?
#
loop_
_entity_poly.entity_id
_entity_poly.type
_entity_poly.pdbx_seq_one_letter_code
_entity_poly.pdbx_strand_id
1 'polypeptide(L)'
;MTAQLPDHPAVKPQTFYVTIDRSLEAPRVFYADLHVHSEDTIGTNSTTYNLTYGRDVSGLDVLAFAHNDFNITKAKWDKTVELMREIHEEGQFVAYPGTEWCGSSCAGGDHNVVFLHDHEPEFPYLKSGEHVRSFEWNEEMKGAATIEPGAWPLEELWAAYAKDPEGHLLIPHVGGRRCILDWHHPQLERLIEIGSSWGHFGWLYQEAIERGYKIGASMAGDEHRGRCGGGVPGTAVFGTKGGMSGVIAPALTRKAIAEALRARHTFASTGERTFGLVRCGPHIMGDDFKHKGPATLEYRFLGDTGWDEIVAFDHSGPIWRRDLQQELGYSARKIRFRWGGARIKDRYRWAAWKGKITIRNAVINDFNGRGFEHTEETCWRESATQIGFRSDTYGDVDAIEIDVSHLDTAVIRVEGTIDGYVKVGDPLKGNPFVHCPTFEWEITGRELLAQSRLRNELPGVEMFLAFERMSEWPAPRDVSGQLEIGAQNGPHGHRPVYLFGRQVDDAKVWCSALFIDFD
;
A
#
# COMPACT_ATOMS: atom_id res chain seq x y z
N MET A 1 3.54 24.99 5.16
CA MET A 1 4.96 25.42 5.06
C MET A 1 5.37 25.35 3.60
N THR A 2 6.15 26.30 3.09
CA THR A 2 6.63 26.27 1.70
C THR A 2 8.15 26.22 1.71
N ALA A 3 8.71 25.15 1.13
CA ALA A 3 10.14 25.02 0.93
C ALA A 3 10.53 25.64 -0.41
N GLN A 4 11.62 26.40 -0.41
CA GLN A 4 12.19 27.03 -1.59
C GLN A 4 13.71 26.81 -1.57
N LEU A 5 14.30 26.66 -2.75
CA LEU A 5 15.75 26.64 -2.93
C LEU A 5 16.15 27.93 -3.65
N PRO A 6 16.51 29.01 -2.91
CA PRO A 6 16.74 30.34 -3.50
C PRO A 6 17.80 30.33 -4.61
N ASP A 7 18.85 29.51 -4.45
CA ASP A 7 19.96 29.40 -5.39
C ASP A 7 19.67 28.42 -6.56
N HIS A 8 18.49 27.77 -6.55
CA HIS A 8 18.06 26.84 -7.59
C HIS A 8 16.67 27.22 -8.11
N PRO A 9 16.53 28.35 -8.84
CA PRO A 9 15.23 28.87 -9.29
C PRO A 9 14.49 27.94 -10.26
N ALA A 10 15.18 26.96 -10.85
CA ALA A 10 14.57 25.92 -11.68
C ALA A 10 13.76 24.89 -10.85
N VAL A 11 14.05 24.76 -9.55
CA VAL A 11 13.30 23.88 -8.64
C VAL A 11 12.08 24.63 -8.15
N LYS A 12 10.89 24.17 -8.56
CA LYS A 12 9.63 24.78 -8.15
C LYS A 12 9.46 24.71 -6.63
N PRO A 13 9.05 25.80 -5.96
CA PRO A 13 8.64 25.77 -4.56
C PRO A 13 7.66 24.63 -4.28
N GLN A 14 7.86 23.94 -3.17
CA GLN A 14 6.96 22.87 -2.72
C GLN A 14 6.24 23.30 -1.46
N THR A 15 4.92 23.13 -1.43
CA THR A 15 4.09 23.45 -0.28
C THR A 15 3.66 22.17 0.41
N PHE A 16 3.94 22.09 1.71
CA PHE A 16 3.59 20.99 2.58
C PHE A 16 2.64 21.47 3.65
N TYR A 17 1.78 20.57 4.12
CA TYR A 17 0.80 20.88 5.14
C TYR A 17 1.20 20.23 6.46
N VAL A 18 1.13 21.02 7.53
CA VAL A 18 1.47 20.57 8.87
C VAL A 18 0.29 20.89 9.77
N THR A 19 -0.22 19.85 10.43
CA THR A 19 -1.27 19.98 11.44
C THR A 19 -0.63 19.80 12.81
N ILE A 20 -0.82 20.77 13.70
CA ILE A 20 -0.39 20.69 15.10
C ILE A 20 -1.65 20.79 15.94
N ASP A 21 -1.97 19.70 16.64
CA ASP A 21 -3.19 19.60 17.42
C ASP A 21 -2.89 18.91 18.75
N ARG A 22 -3.23 19.57 19.85
CA ARG A 22 -2.98 19.06 21.21
C ARG A 22 -3.91 17.92 21.59
N SER A 23 -4.96 17.68 20.81
CA SER A 23 -5.88 16.56 21.04
C SER A 23 -5.38 15.23 20.46
N LEU A 24 -4.25 15.21 19.75
CA LEU A 24 -3.67 13.98 19.23
C LEU A 24 -2.99 13.19 20.36
N GLU A 25 -3.19 11.88 20.36
CA GLU A 25 -2.74 10.98 21.42
C GLU A 25 -1.22 10.76 21.42
N ALA A 26 -0.61 10.82 20.24
CA ALA A 26 0.83 10.77 20.05
C ALA A 26 1.39 12.17 19.77
N PRO A 27 2.64 12.46 20.20
CA PRO A 27 3.27 13.76 19.96
C PRO A 27 3.46 14.06 18.47
N ARG A 28 3.55 13.02 17.64
CA ARG A 28 3.55 13.03 16.17
C ARG A 28 3.31 11.61 15.66
N VAL A 29 2.99 11.47 14.38
CA VAL A 29 3.09 10.19 13.67
C VAL A 29 4.54 9.94 13.25
N PHE A 30 4.96 8.68 13.25
CA PHE A 30 6.25 8.24 12.72
C PHE A 30 6.04 7.46 11.43
N TYR A 31 6.74 7.84 10.36
CA TYR A 31 6.67 7.11 9.08
C TYR A 31 7.78 6.06 8.99
N ALA A 32 7.37 4.84 8.67
CA ALA A 32 8.21 3.66 8.63
C ALA A 32 8.22 3.02 7.24
N ASP A 33 9.40 2.59 6.80
CA ASP A 33 9.56 1.66 5.68
C ASP A 33 10.21 0.37 6.23
N LEU A 34 9.41 -0.69 6.36
CA LEU A 34 9.83 -1.93 7.05
C LEU A 34 10.34 -3.01 6.09
N HIS A 35 10.45 -2.71 4.80
CA HIS A 35 10.80 -3.68 3.76
C HIS A 35 11.64 -3.01 2.67
N VAL A 36 12.97 -3.15 2.79
CA VAL A 36 13.95 -2.56 1.88
C VAL A 36 15.03 -3.57 1.56
N HIS A 37 15.44 -3.62 0.29
CA HIS A 37 16.51 -4.47 -0.25
C HIS A 37 17.73 -3.66 -0.68
N SER A 38 18.90 -4.30 -0.80
CA SER A 38 20.15 -3.69 -1.27
C SER A 38 20.95 -4.67 -2.15
N GLU A 39 22.11 -4.22 -2.63
CA GLU A 39 23.06 -5.00 -3.43
C GLU A 39 23.52 -6.30 -2.75
N ASP A 40 23.43 -6.39 -1.42
CA ASP A 40 23.81 -7.59 -0.70
C ASP A 40 22.85 -8.77 -0.93
N THR A 41 21.67 -8.53 -1.52
CA THR A 41 20.70 -9.54 -1.97
C THR A 41 20.35 -9.35 -3.46
N ILE A 42 19.31 -8.57 -3.78
CA ILE A 42 18.74 -8.39 -5.13
C ILE A 42 18.46 -6.93 -5.48
N GLY A 43 18.91 -5.99 -4.65
CA GLY A 43 18.87 -4.56 -4.92
C GLY A 43 20.08 -4.07 -5.74
N THR A 44 20.05 -2.80 -6.14
CA THR A 44 21.09 -2.22 -7.03
C THR A 44 22.05 -1.26 -6.33
N ASN A 45 21.64 -0.66 -5.20
CA ASN A 45 22.41 0.33 -4.46
C ASN A 45 22.87 -0.20 -3.11
N SER A 46 23.91 0.44 -2.57
CA SER A 46 24.56 -0.05 -1.36
C SER A 46 23.67 -0.04 -0.11
N THR A 47 23.83 -0.99 0.80
CA THR A 47 23.12 -1.01 2.10
C THR A 47 23.24 0.34 2.82
N THR A 48 24.45 0.93 2.85
CA THR A 48 24.67 2.27 3.42
C THR A 48 23.93 3.37 2.69
N TYR A 49 23.92 3.36 1.35
CA TYR A 49 23.16 4.33 0.56
C TYR A 49 21.67 4.25 0.87
N ASN A 50 21.09 3.05 0.93
CA ASN A 50 19.65 2.88 1.15
C ASN A 50 19.23 3.36 2.55
N LEU A 51 20.02 3.03 3.58
CA LEU A 51 19.77 3.48 4.96
C LEU A 51 19.89 5.00 5.10
N THR A 52 20.94 5.59 4.54
CA THR A 52 21.15 7.05 4.59
C THR A 52 20.17 7.80 3.69
N TYR A 53 19.77 7.26 2.55
CA TYR A 53 18.71 7.84 1.72
C TYR A 53 17.39 7.89 2.49
N GLY A 54 16.99 6.76 3.10
CA GLY A 54 15.78 6.69 3.91
C GLY A 54 15.76 7.73 5.04
N ARG A 55 16.86 7.85 5.78
CA ARG A 55 17.00 8.80 6.89
C ARG A 55 17.11 10.26 6.42
N ASP A 56 18.05 10.54 5.53
CA ASP A 56 18.52 11.90 5.25
C ASP A 56 17.80 12.56 4.06
N VAL A 57 17.34 11.78 3.09
CA VAL A 57 16.67 12.29 1.88
C VAL A 57 15.15 12.14 1.99
N SER A 58 14.68 10.93 2.27
CA SER A 58 13.25 10.67 2.42
C SER A 58 12.72 11.20 3.74
N GLY A 59 13.56 11.29 4.78
CA GLY A 59 13.18 11.77 6.11
C GLY A 59 12.33 10.76 6.89
N LEU A 60 12.54 9.46 6.68
CA LEU A 60 11.86 8.40 7.43
C LEU A 60 12.24 8.47 8.90
N ASP A 61 11.28 8.12 9.76
CA ASP A 61 11.50 7.99 11.20
C ASP A 61 12.03 6.61 11.56
N VAL A 62 11.50 5.60 10.88
CA VAL A 62 11.77 4.19 11.13
C VAL A 62 12.12 3.50 9.82
N LEU A 63 13.13 2.63 9.84
CA LEU A 63 13.48 1.80 8.69
C LEU A 63 13.85 0.38 9.16
N ALA A 64 13.23 -0.63 8.58
CA ALA A 64 13.70 -2.01 8.70
C ALA A 64 14.25 -2.51 7.37
N PHE A 65 15.43 -3.11 7.45
CA PHE A 65 16.14 -3.61 6.28
C PHE A 65 15.89 -5.10 6.18
N ALA A 66 15.34 -5.56 5.06
CA ALA A 66 14.81 -6.91 4.93
C ALA A 66 15.54 -7.67 3.82
N HIS A 67 16.68 -8.28 4.14
CA HIS A 67 17.39 -9.11 3.17
C HIS A 67 16.53 -10.29 2.74
N ASN A 68 16.51 -10.64 1.44
CA ASN A 68 16.05 -11.98 1.05
C ASN A 68 16.88 -13.03 1.78
N ASP A 69 16.18 -13.79 2.61
CA ASP A 69 16.80 -14.71 3.56
C ASP A 69 17.66 -15.78 2.88
N PHE A 70 17.25 -16.22 1.70
CA PHE A 70 17.97 -17.24 0.96
C PHE A 70 19.32 -16.75 0.47
N ASN A 71 19.40 -15.48 0.02
CA ASN A 71 20.54 -14.85 -0.66
C ASN A 71 21.34 -13.90 0.23
N ILE A 72 21.74 -14.37 1.41
CA ILE A 72 22.59 -13.59 2.32
C ILE A 72 23.55 -14.50 3.09
N THR A 73 24.80 -14.06 3.23
CA THR A 73 25.81 -14.76 4.04
C THR A 73 25.80 -14.21 5.46
N LYS A 74 26.23 -15.01 6.45
CA LYS A 74 26.34 -14.55 7.84
C LYS A 74 27.20 -13.30 7.97
N ALA A 75 28.35 -13.24 7.29
CA ALA A 75 29.26 -12.10 7.39
C ALA A 75 28.63 -10.80 6.86
N LYS A 76 27.85 -10.86 5.77
CA LYS A 76 27.12 -9.71 5.26
C LYS A 76 25.98 -9.29 6.20
N TRP A 77 25.23 -10.26 6.73
CA TRP A 77 24.20 -10.01 7.73
C TRP A 77 24.76 -9.28 8.96
N ASP A 78 25.83 -9.82 9.57
CA ASP A 78 26.44 -9.24 10.76
C ASP A 78 26.87 -7.78 10.50
N LYS A 79 27.48 -7.51 9.34
CA LYS A 79 27.88 -6.16 8.92
C LYS A 79 26.68 -5.21 8.78
N THR A 80 25.56 -5.67 8.23
CA THR A 80 24.34 -4.85 8.15
C THR A 80 23.76 -4.57 9.54
N VAL A 81 23.74 -5.56 10.44
CA VAL A 81 23.29 -5.37 11.83
C VAL A 81 24.16 -4.33 12.55
N GLU A 82 25.49 -4.38 12.38
CA GLU A 82 26.42 -3.37 12.90
C GLU A 82 26.10 -1.97 12.36
N LEU A 83 25.98 -1.83 11.04
CA LEU A 83 25.64 -0.55 10.41
C LEU A 83 24.29 0.01 10.89
N MET A 84 23.30 -0.85 11.11
CA MET A 84 22.00 -0.45 11.64
C MET A 84 22.07 0.02 13.09
N ARG A 85 22.97 -0.55 13.90
CA ARG A 85 23.25 -0.05 15.25
C ARG A 85 23.95 1.30 15.21
N GLU A 86 24.85 1.52 14.25
CA GLU A 86 25.58 2.78 14.08
C GLU A 86 24.69 3.94 13.61
N ILE A 87 23.76 3.67 12.69
CA ILE A 87 22.87 4.71 12.13
C ILE A 87 21.69 5.04 13.04
N HIS A 88 21.35 4.12 13.95
CA HIS A 88 20.25 4.28 14.89
C HIS A 88 20.55 5.38 15.91
N GLU A 89 19.58 6.27 16.11
CA GLU A 89 19.63 7.30 17.14
C GLU A 89 18.22 7.55 17.69
N GLU A 90 17.99 7.24 18.98
CA GLU A 90 16.70 7.52 19.62
C GLU A 90 16.31 9.00 19.50
N GLY A 91 15.04 9.26 19.22
CA GLY A 91 14.52 10.61 19.00
C GLY A 91 14.79 11.17 17.60
N GLN A 92 15.66 10.55 16.80
CA GLN A 92 15.99 10.99 15.44
C GLN A 92 15.68 9.95 14.36
N PHE A 93 16.14 8.71 14.53
CA PHE A 93 15.99 7.64 13.55
C PHE A 93 16.07 6.24 14.19
N VAL A 94 15.04 5.43 13.99
CA VAL A 94 14.99 4.05 14.49
C VAL A 94 15.23 3.07 13.35
N ALA A 95 16.30 2.28 13.46
CA ALA A 95 16.61 1.23 12.49
C ALA A 95 16.39 -0.15 13.12
N TYR A 96 15.78 -1.11 12.41
CA TYR A 96 15.66 -2.51 12.86
C TYR A 96 16.26 -3.49 11.85
N PRO A 97 17.03 -4.49 12.28
CA PRO A 97 17.36 -5.62 11.42
C PRO A 97 16.09 -6.36 10.99
N GLY A 98 16.09 -6.89 9.77
CA GLY A 98 15.02 -7.73 9.27
C GLY A 98 15.41 -8.60 8.07
N THR A 99 14.51 -9.49 7.70
CA THR A 99 14.68 -10.40 6.55
C THR A 99 13.35 -10.60 5.84
N GLU A 100 13.37 -10.71 4.52
CA GLU A 100 12.27 -11.26 3.74
C GLU A 100 12.47 -12.78 3.63
N TRP A 101 11.71 -13.55 4.41
CA TRP A 101 11.67 -15.01 4.29
C TRP A 101 10.94 -15.41 3.00
N CYS A 102 11.64 -16.11 2.12
CA CYS A 102 11.25 -16.28 0.71
C CYS A 102 10.56 -17.62 0.41
N GLY A 103 9.48 -17.93 1.14
CA GLY A 103 8.65 -19.11 0.93
C GLY A 103 7.96 -19.15 -0.44
N SER A 104 7.82 -20.32 -1.08
CA SER A 104 6.84 -20.45 -2.17
C SER A 104 5.43 -20.23 -1.63
N SER A 105 4.50 -19.73 -2.45
CA SER A 105 3.11 -19.51 -2.01
C SER A 105 2.45 -20.76 -1.42
N CYS A 106 2.80 -21.96 -1.91
CA CYS A 106 2.29 -23.21 -1.34
C CYS A 106 2.89 -23.59 0.02
N ALA A 107 3.98 -22.95 0.44
CA ALA A 107 4.65 -23.12 1.72
C ALA A 107 4.45 -21.92 2.67
N GLY A 108 3.56 -20.98 2.31
CA GLY A 108 3.27 -19.78 3.09
C GLY A 108 3.43 -18.47 2.30
N GLY A 109 4.34 -18.43 1.32
CA GLY A 109 4.71 -17.22 0.56
C GLY A 109 5.63 -16.26 1.32
N ASP A 110 5.95 -15.12 0.72
CA ASP A 110 6.94 -14.21 1.28
C ASP A 110 6.45 -13.58 2.61
N HIS A 111 7.34 -13.50 3.61
CA HIS A 111 7.08 -12.93 4.93
C HIS A 111 8.27 -12.08 5.39
N ASN A 112 8.04 -10.81 5.73
CA ASN A 112 9.06 -10.03 6.43
C ASN A 112 9.17 -10.46 7.89
N VAL A 113 10.38 -10.52 8.42
CA VAL A 113 10.69 -10.71 9.84
C VAL A 113 11.46 -9.49 10.30
N VAL A 114 10.91 -8.74 11.25
CA VAL A 114 11.60 -7.60 11.88
C VAL A 114 12.02 -7.99 13.29
N PHE A 115 13.31 -7.84 13.60
CA PHE A 115 13.89 -8.15 14.90
C PHE A 115 13.82 -6.90 15.79
N LEU A 116 12.93 -6.92 16.78
CA LEU A 116 12.53 -5.75 17.56
C LEU A 116 13.37 -5.52 18.82
N HIS A 117 14.09 -6.53 19.29
CA HIS A 117 14.99 -6.41 20.45
C HIS A 117 16.34 -5.82 20.07
N ASP A 118 17.04 -5.26 21.07
CA ASP A 118 18.38 -4.68 20.91
C ASP A 118 19.54 -5.69 21.00
N HIS A 119 19.25 -6.97 21.26
CA HIS A 119 20.27 -8.01 21.28
C HIS A 119 20.60 -8.51 19.86
N GLU A 120 21.58 -9.41 19.77
CA GLU A 120 21.93 -10.05 18.50
C GLU A 120 20.73 -10.82 17.93
N PRO A 121 20.31 -10.56 16.68
CA PRO A 121 19.25 -11.31 16.03
C PRO A 121 19.62 -12.79 15.84
N GLU A 122 18.67 -13.70 16.00
CA GLU A 122 18.85 -15.13 15.73
C GLU A 122 18.68 -15.45 14.23
N PHE A 123 19.52 -14.84 13.39
CA PHE A 123 19.60 -15.04 11.94
C PHE A 123 21.06 -14.91 11.47
N PRO A 124 21.52 -15.66 10.44
CA PRO A 124 20.81 -16.73 9.73
C PRO A 124 20.69 -18.04 10.51
N TYR A 125 21.24 -18.10 11.73
CA TYR A 125 21.21 -19.27 12.60
C TYR A 125 20.60 -18.95 13.96
N LEU A 126 19.84 -19.90 14.50
CA LEU A 126 19.42 -19.90 15.91
C LEU A 126 20.62 -20.15 16.82
N LYS A 127 20.44 -19.86 18.12
CA LYS A 127 21.43 -20.25 19.15
C LYS A 127 21.70 -21.76 19.21
N SER A 128 20.76 -22.59 18.74
CA SER A 128 20.93 -24.04 18.59
C SER A 128 21.86 -24.45 17.44
N GLY A 129 22.18 -23.53 16.52
CA GLY A 129 22.97 -23.79 15.32
C GLY A 129 22.15 -24.17 14.08
N GLU A 130 20.83 -24.28 14.19
CA GLU A 130 19.92 -24.51 13.06
C GLU A 130 19.82 -23.24 12.21
N HIS A 131 19.89 -23.36 10.88
CA HIS A 131 19.66 -22.21 9.99
C HIS A 131 18.17 -22.02 9.71
N VAL A 132 17.73 -20.76 9.72
CA VAL A 132 16.29 -20.37 9.63
C VAL A 132 15.94 -19.68 8.33
N ARG A 133 16.82 -19.79 7.34
CA ARG A 133 16.54 -19.39 5.96
C ARG A 133 15.56 -20.38 5.33
N SER A 134 14.77 -19.93 4.37
CA SER A 134 13.91 -20.77 3.52
C SER A 134 14.74 -21.85 2.83
N PHE A 135 15.85 -21.44 2.22
CA PHE A 135 16.93 -22.31 1.74
C PHE A 135 18.25 -21.53 1.66
N GLU A 136 19.39 -22.21 1.66
CA GLU A 136 20.69 -21.56 1.48
C GLU A 136 21.08 -21.49 -0.01
N TRP A 137 21.21 -20.27 -0.53
CA TRP A 137 21.80 -20.01 -1.86
C TRP A 137 22.49 -18.65 -1.90
N ASN A 138 23.69 -18.52 -2.45
CA ASN A 138 24.26 -17.18 -2.73
C ASN A 138 25.16 -17.22 -3.97
N GLU A 139 25.51 -16.03 -4.49
CA GLU A 139 26.35 -15.90 -5.69
C GLU A 139 27.75 -16.54 -5.56
N GLU A 140 28.23 -16.74 -4.33
CA GLU A 140 29.53 -17.37 -4.05
C GLU A 140 29.45 -18.91 -4.08
N MET A 141 28.24 -19.49 -4.03
CA MET A 141 28.04 -20.93 -4.12
C MET A 141 28.34 -21.44 -5.53
N LYS A 142 29.30 -22.36 -5.61
CA LYS A 142 29.67 -23.02 -6.88
C LYS A 142 28.58 -23.99 -7.31
N GLY A 143 28.40 -24.21 -8.61
CA GLY A 143 27.30 -25.02 -9.18
C GLY A 143 27.21 -26.50 -8.78
N ALA A 144 28.10 -27.01 -7.92
CA ALA A 144 28.02 -28.34 -7.30
C ALA A 144 27.65 -28.30 -5.80
N ALA A 145 27.40 -27.10 -5.25
CA ALA A 145 26.96 -26.94 -3.87
C ALA A 145 25.51 -27.44 -3.70
N THR A 146 25.27 -28.24 -2.67
CA THR A 146 23.93 -28.70 -2.30
C THR A 146 23.14 -27.51 -1.73
N ILE A 147 21.94 -27.28 -2.25
CA ILE A 147 21.00 -26.32 -1.67
C ILE A 147 20.37 -26.99 -0.45
N GLU A 148 20.56 -26.41 0.73
CA GLU A 148 20.02 -26.92 1.98
C GLU A 148 18.75 -26.12 2.35
N PRO A 149 17.57 -26.77 2.48
CA PRO A 149 16.39 -26.10 3.01
C PRO A 149 16.56 -25.86 4.52
N GLY A 150 16.11 -24.71 5.02
CA GLY A 150 16.12 -24.42 6.46
C GLY A 150 14.72 -24.44 7.05
N ALA A 151 14.26 -23.31 7.58
CA ALA A 151 12.91 -23.17 8.11
C ALA A 151 11.88 -23.16 6.96
N TRP A 152 11.47 -24.36 6.53
CA TRP A 152 10.49 -24.57 5.47
C TRP A 152 9.61 -25.79 5.79
N PRO A 153 8.27 -25.69 5.77
CA PRO A 153 7.43 -24.54 5.36
C PRO A 153 7.36 -23.44 6.44
N LEU A 154 6.52 -22.42 6.24
CA LEU A 154 6.36 -21.24 7.13
C LEU A 154 6.20 -21.61 8.62
N GLU A 155 5.54 -22.74 8.93
CA GLU A 155 5.35 -23.19 10.30
C GLU A 155 6.67 -23.50 11.03
N GLU A 156 7.72 -23.89 10.31
CA GLU A 156 9.06 -24.06 10.87
C GLU A 156 9.70 -22.70 11.21
N LEU A 157 9.43 -21.66 10.41
CA LEU A 157 9.84 -20.28 10.73
C LEU A 157 9.10 -19.79 11.98
N TRP A 158 7.81 -20.10 12.11
CA TRP A 158 7.07 -19.82 13.33
C TRP A 158 7.66 -20.55 14.53
N ALA A 159 7.95 -21.85 14.41
CA ALA A 159 8.55 -22.63 15.48
C ALA A 159 9.90 -22.05 15.95
N ALA A 160 10.71 -21.54 15.02
CA ALA A 160 11.99 -20.90 15.31
C ALA A 160 11.85 -19.65 16.21
N TYR A 161 10.80 -18.85 16.01
CA TYR A 161 10.64 -17.54 16.67
C TYR A 161 9.51 -17.48 17.72
N ALA A 162 8.62 -18.47 17.81
CA ALA A 162 7.47 -18.48 18.72
C ALA A 162 7.83 -18.46 20.21
N LYS A 163 9.08 -18.77 20.56
CA LYS A 163 9.61 -18.64 21.93
C LYS A 163 9.73 -17.19 22.41
N ASP A 164 9.78 -16.23 21.50
CA ASP A 164 9.93 -14.80 21.78
C ASP A 164 9.12 -13.96 20.78
N PRO A 165 7.78 -13.99 20.85
CA PRO A 165 6.94 -13.26 19.91
C PRO A 165 7.10 -11.74 20.03
N GLU A 166 7.42 -11.21 21.22
CA GLU A 166 7.60 -9.77 21.40
C GLU A 166 8.86 -9.23 20.71
N GLY A 167 9.87 -10.08 20.52
CA GLY A 167 11.09 -9.76 19.76
C GLY A 167 10.99 -9.92 18.25
N HIS A 168 9.95 -10.60 17.75
CA HIS A 168 9.83 -10.97 16.35
C HIS A 168 8.48 -10.55 15.79
N LEU A 169 8.52 -9.66 14.80
CA LEU A 169 7.35 -9.24 14.06
C LEU A 169 7.39 -9.85 12.66
N LEU A 170 6.46 -10.77 12.39
CA LEU A 170 6.25 -11.32 11.07
C LEU A 170 5.18 -10.51 10.33
N ILE A 171 5.41 -10.25 9.05
CA ILE A 171 4.53 -9.46 8.20
C ILE A 171 4.35 -10.21 6.86
N PRO A 172 3.25 -10.98 6.69
CA PRO A 172 2.89 -11.53 5.37
C PRO A 172 2.76 -10.41 4.34
N HIS A 173 3.25 -10.65 3.13
CA HIS A 173 3.14 -9.67 2.05
C HIS A 173 3.01 -10.29 0.66
N VAL A 174 2.70 -9.45 -0.32
CA VAL A 174 2.58 -9.85 -1.72
C VAL A 174 3.81 -9.35 -2.48
N GLY A 175 4.92 -10.09 -2.36
CA GLY A 175 6.16 -9.81 -3.06
C GLY A 175 6.30 -10.59 -4.37
N GLY A 176 7.49 -11.14 -4.59
CA GLY A 176 7.77 -12.05 -5.70
C GLY A 176 6.95 -13.34 -5.65
N ARG A 177 6.54 -13.75 -4.44
CA ARG A 177 5.69 -14.90 -4.13
C ARG A 177 4.63 -14.43 -3.14
N ARG A 178 3.38 -14.50 -3.54
CA ARG A 178 2.25 -14.04 -2.72
C ARG A 178 2.14 -14.87 -1.45
N CYS A 179 1.99 -14.23 -0.29
CA CYS A 179 1.59 -14.89 0.95
C CYS A 179 0.19 -15.53 0.85
N ILE A 180 -0.01 -16.65 1.53
CA ILE A 180 -1.35 -17.23 1.72
C ILE A 180 -1.84 -16.98 3.13
N LEU A 181 -3.15 -16.87 3.29
CA LEU A 181 -3.80 -16.57 4.57
C LEU A 181 -4.57 -17.79 5.10
N ASP A 182 -4.27 -18.99 4.62
CA ASP A 182 -4.92 -20.23 5.06
C ASP A 182 -4.56 -20.62 6.50
N TRP A 183 -3.42 -20.13 6.99
CA TRP A 183 -2.97 -20.23 8.36
C TRP A 183 -2.36 -18.90 8.81
N HIS A 184 -2.34 -18.68 10.13
CA HIS A 184 -1.87 -17.45 10.74
C HIS A 184 -1.37 -17.71 12.16
N HIS A 185 -0.22 -17.12 12.52
CA HIS A 185 0.30 -17.19 13.89
C HIS A 185 0.01 -15.86 14.64
N PRO A 186 -1.04 -15.77 15.47
CA PRO A 186 -1.59 -14.50 16.00
C PRO A 186 -0.66 -13.73 16.94
N GLN A 187 0.38 -14.40 17.45
CA GLN A 187 1.41 -13.79 18.26
C GLN A 187 2.67 -13.40 17.48
N LEU A 188 2.89 -13.88 16.25
CA LEU A 188 4.09 -13.51 15.48
C LEU A 188 3.70 -12.54 14.36
N GLU A 189 2.61 -12.86 13.68
CA GLU A 189 2.05 -12.06 12.60
C GLU A 189 1.12 -11.03 13.20
N ARG A 190 1.61 -9.79 13.32
CA ARG A 190 0.81 -8.70 13.89
C ARG A 190 0.43 -7.68 12.84
N LEU A 191 1.22 -7.50 11.80
CA LEU A 191 0.93 -6.61 10.68
C LEU A 191 0.86 -7.39 9.38
N ILE A 192 0.19 -6.82 8.37
CA ILE A 192 0.15 -7.33 6.99
C ILE A 192 0.50 -6.21 6.03
N GLU A 193 1.45 -6.47 5.12
CA GLU A 193 1.88 -5.50 4.12
C GLU A 193 0.94 -5.58 2.91
N ILE A 194 0.14 -4.53 2.75
CA ILE A 194 -0.97 -4.49 1.78
C ILE A 194 -0.63 -3.60 0.58
N GLY A 195 0.64 -3.26 0.41
CA GLY A 195 1.13 -2.54 -0.74
C GLY A 195 2.64 -2.36 -0.68
N SER A 196 3.23 -2.23 -1.85
CA SER A 196 4.64 -1.93 -2.07
C SER A 196 4.85 -1.54 -3.52
N SER A 197 6.09 -1.40 -3.98
CA SER A 197 6.36 -1.12 -5.40
C SER A 197 5.77 -2.19 -6.35
N TRP A 198 5.40 -3.37 -5.84
CA TRP A 198 4.69 -4.42 -6.58
C TRP A 198 3.21 -4.14 -6.86
N GLY A 199 2.60 -3.16 -6.21
CA GLY A 199 1.18 -2.82 -6.35
C GLY A 199 0.46 -2.55 -5.03
N HIS A 200 -0.86 -2.35 -5.12
CA HIS A 200 -1.75 -2.20 -3.96
C HIS A 200 -2.62 -3.45 -3.79
N PHE A 201 -2.76 -3.93 -2.55
CA PHE A 201 -3.39 -5.20 -2.20
C PHE A 201 -4.47 -5.02 -1.14
N GLY A 202 -5.38 -4.05 -1.33
CA GLY A 202 -6.51 -3.83 -0.41
C GLY A 202 -7.33 -5.11 -0.17
N TRP A 203 -7.51 -5.92 -1.21
CA TRP A 203 -8.14 -7.25 -1.12
C TRP A 203 -7.45 -8.19 -0.12
N LEU A 204 -6.13 -8.09 0.08
CA LEU A 204 -5.39 -8.96 1.00
C LEU A 204 -5.76 -8.62 2.45
N TYR A 205 -5.88 -7.33 2.76
CA TYR A 205 -6.32 -6.90 4.07
C TYR A 205 -7.75 -7.35 4.35
N GLN A 206 -8.65 -7.14 3.38
CA GLN A 206 -10.03 -7.58 3.48
C GLN A 206 -10.13 -9.10 3.66
N GLU A 207 -9.32 -9.89 2.95
CA GLU A 207 -9.27 -11.36 3.09
C GLU A 207 -8.81 -11.78 4.50
N ALA A 208 -7.83 -11.09 5.09
CA ALA A 208 -7.41 -11.35 6.47
C ALA A 208 -8.53 -11.03 7.48
N ILE A 209 -9.22 -9.90 7.28
CA ILE A 209 -10.35 -9.49 8.11
C ILE A 209 -11.52 -10.47 7.99
N GLU A 210 -11.89 -10.91 6.79
CA GLU A 210 -12.92 -11.94 6.55
C GLU A 210 -12.65 -13.25 7.29
N ARG A 211 -11.38 -13.64 7.40
CA ARG A 211 -10.93 -14.85 8.12
C ARG A 211 -10.92 -14.69 9.64
N GLY A 212 -11.17 -13.49 10.16
CA GLY A 212 -11.19 -13.22 11.60
C GLY A 212 -9.81 -12.94 12.20
N TYR A 213 -8.80 -12.67 11.38
CA TYR A 213 -7.45 -12.40 11.87
C TYR A 213 -7.37 -11.01 12.49
N LYS A 214 -6.79 -10.94 13.70
CA LYS A 214 -6.52 -9.69 14.40
C LYS A 214 -5.17 -9.12 13.99
N ILE A 215 -5.06 -8.73 12.72
CA ILE A 215 -3.83 -8.25 12.07
C ILE A 215 -3.98 -6.78 11.64
N GLY A 216 -2.92 -6.00 11.77
CA GLY A 216 -2.90 -4.56 11.48
C GLY A 216 -2.46 -4.24 10.06
N ALA A 217 -2.90 -3.12 9.52
CA ALA A 217 -2.50 -2.67 8.20
C ALA A 217 -1.09 -2.06 8.23
N SER A 218 -0.23 -2.49 7.31
CA SER A 218 1.06 -1.87 7.02
C SER A 218 1.30 -1.75 5.51
N MET A 219 2.19 -0.85 5.13
CA MET A 219 2.72 -0.73 3.78
C MET A 219 4.22 -0.45 3.85
N ALA A 220 4.98 -0.87 2.84
CA ALA A 220 6.41 -0.64 2.78
C ALA A 220 6.86 -0.46 1.33
N GLY A 221 8.14 -0.15 1.10
CA GLY A 221 8.65 0.08 -0.24
C GLY A 221 8.78 -1.18 -1.06
N ASP A 222 9.22 -2.29 -0.43
CA ASP A 222 9.86 -3.42 -1.10
C ASP A 222 10.91 -2.90 -2.10
N GLU A 223 11.72 -1.95 -1.62
CA GLU A 223 12.49 -1.06 -2.48
C GLU A 223 13.84 -1.69 -2.85
N HIS A 224 14.08 -1.82 -4.15
CA HIS A 224 15.25 -2.51 -4.71
C HIS A 224 16.29 -1.57 -5.36
N ARG A 225 16.02 -0.27 -5.45
CA ARG A 225 16.83 0.71 -6.20
C ARG A 225 17.42 1.79 -5.30
N GLY A 226 17.18 1.72 -4.00
CA GLY A 226 17.71 2.63 -3.00
C GLY A 226 16.95 3.93 -2.81
N ARG A 227 15.68 4.00 -3.22
CA ARG A 227 14.80 5.17 -2.99
C ARG A 227 13.73 4.90 -1.93
N CYS A 228 14.17 4.51 -0.74
CA CYS A 228 13.31 4.09 0.36
C CYS A 228 12.30 5.17 0.77
N GLY A 229 11.14 4.80 1.31
CA GLY A 229 10.15 5.75 1.83
C GLY A 229 9.40 6.54 0.76
N GLY A 230 8.79 5.85 -0.20
CA GLY A 230 7.96 6.50 -1.22
C GLY A 230 8.63 6.71 -2.58
N GLY A 231 9.64 5.90 -2.93
CA GLY A 231 10.29 5.97 -4.24
C GLY A 231 9.33 5.75 -5.40
N VAL A 232 9.41 6.62 -6.42
CA VAL A 232 8.65 6.48 -7.68
C VAL A 232 8.99 5.16 -8.38
N PRO A 233 8.06 4.52 -9.12
CA PRO A 233 8.34 3.28 -9.85
C PRO A 233 9.37 3.47 -10.97
N GLY A 234 9.83 2.37 -11.58
CA GLY A 234 10.80 2.49 -12.67
C GLY A 234 11.74 1.31 -12.90
N THR A 235 11.37 0.08 -12.53
CA THR A 235 12.13 -1.11 -12.96
C THR A 235 11.22 -2.30 -13.15
N ALA A 236 11.11 -2.76 -14.40
CA ALA A 236 10.45 -4.01 -14.81
C ALA A 236 9.04 -4.23 -14.22
N VAL A 237 8.95 -4.95 -13.10
CA VAL A 237 7.68 -5.37 -12.47
C VAL A 237 7.24 -4.46 -11.31
N PHE A 238 8.08 -3.48 -10.95
CA PHE A 238 7.82 -2.48 -9.92
C PHE A 238 7.19 -1.23 -10.55
N GLY A 239 5.87 -1.13 -10.43
CA GLY A 239 5.06 -0.18 -11.19
C GLY A 239 4.21 0.78 -10.38
N THR A 240 4.21 0.67 -9.04
CA THR A 240 3.59 1.66 -8.17
C THR A 240 4.64 2.32 -7.31
N LYS A 241 4.31 3.48 -6.74
CA LYS A 241 5.15 4.12 -5.75
C LYS A 241 5.29 3.23 -4.50
N GLY A 242 6.48 3.17 -3.92
CA GLY A 242 6.69 2.47 -2.66
C GLY A 242 5.78 3.01 -1.55
N GLY A 243 5.21 2.12 -0.73
CA GLY A 243 4.34 2.53 0.37
C GLY A 243 5.11 2.83 1.65
N MET A 244 4.40 3.31 2.67
CA MET A 244 4.93 3.51 4.02
C MET A 244 3.87 3.20 5.07
N SER A 245 4.33 2.77 6.25
CA SER A 245 3.48 2.60 7.41
C SER A 245 3.55 3.86 8.28
N GLY A 246 2.41 4.40 8.67
CA GLY A 246 2.35 5.32 9.79
C GLY A 246 2.28 4.54 11.10
N VAL A 247 3.10 4.89 12.08
CA VAL A 247 3.16 4.28 13.41
C VAL A 247 2.77 5.33 14.44
N ILE A 248 1.78 5.01 15.27
CA ILE A 248 1.34 5.84 16.40
C ILE A 248 2.04 5.33 17.65
N ALA A 249 3.06 6.06 18.11
CA ALA A 249 3.84 5.71 19.28
C ALA A 249 4.07 6.93 20.17
N PRO A 250 4.29 6.74 21.48
CA PRO A 250 4.53 7.85 22.41
C PRO A 250 5.92 8.50 22.22
N ALA A 251 6.88 7.80 21.61
CA ALA A 251 8.23 8.30 21.39
C ALA A 251 8.90 7.58 20.21
N LEU A 252 9.91 8.22 19.60
CA LEU A 252 10.76 7.61 18.57
C LEU A 252 11.92 6.85 19.23
N THR A 253 11.60 5.74 19.89
CA THR A 253 12.60 4.82 20.46
C THR A 253 12.34 3.41 19.96
N ARG A 254 13.38 2.55 19.92
CA ARG A 254 13.19 1.16 19.48
C ARG A 254 12.15 0.43 20.31
N LYS A 255 12.10 0.67 21.62
CA LYS A 255 11.08 0.07 22.48
C LYS A 255 9.67 0.55 22.14
N ALA A 256 9.45 1.87 22.08
CA ALA A 256 8.11 2.43 21.87
C ALA A 256 7.56 2.12 20.47
N ILE A 257 8.42 2.13 19.45
CA ILE A 257 8.04 1.76 18.09
C ILE A 257 7.71 0.25 18.02
N ALA A 258 8.52 -0.61 18.63
CA ALA A 258 8.27 -2.05 18.67
C ALA A 258 6.91 -2.37 19.33
N GLU A 259 6.64 -1.77 20.49
CA GLU A 259 5.37 -1.91 21.20
C GLU A 259 4.17 -1.46 20.33
N ALA A 260 4.29 -0.32 19.64
CA ALA A 260 3.24 0.19 18.74
C ALA A 260 3.01 -0.71 17.51
N LEU A 261 4.08 -1.19 16.86
CA LEU A 261 3.98 -2.13 15.74
C LEU A 261 3.30 -3.43 16.15
N ARG A 262 3.69 -4.01 17.29
CA ARG A 262 3.09 -5.22 17.87
C ARG A 262 1.63 -5.02 18.30
N ALA A 263 1.30 -3.83 18.79
CA ALA A 263 -0.07 -3.42 19.12
C ALA A 263 -0.94 -3.10 17.90
N ARG A 264 -0.36 -3.07 16.68
CA ARG A 264 -1.04 -2.72 15.43
C ARG A 264 -1.51 -1.28 15.39
N HIS A 265 -0.85 -0.40 16.13
CA HIS A 265 -1.14 1.04 16.14
C HIS A 265 -0.56 1.70 14.89
N THR A 266 -1.04 1.21 13.74
CA THR A 266 -0.48 1.51 12.42
C THR A 266 -1.58 1.81 11.42
N PHE A 267 -1.20 2.56 10.39
CA PHE A 267 -1.96 2.66 9.14
C PHE A 267 -1.01 2.43 7.96
N ALA A 268 -1.53 1.83 6.90
CA ALA A 268 -0.87 1.71 5.62
C ALA A 268 -1.16 2.97 4.79
N SER A 269 -0.12 3.62 4.26
CA SER A 269 -0.23 4.77 3.37
C SER A 269 0.49 4.49 2.07
N THR A 270 -0.09 4.91 0.96
CA THR A 270 0.68 5.09 -0.29
C THR A 270 1.79 6.12 -0.05
N GLY A 271 2.81 6.20 -0.91
CA GLY A 271 4.05 6.93 -0.63
C GLY A 271 3.91 8.44 -0.34
N GLU A 272 2.71 9.00 -0.41
CA GLU A 272 2.31 10.29 0.12
C GLU A 272 2.22 10.19 1.65
N ARG A 273 2.84 11.12 2.39
CA ARG A 273 2.80 11.14 3.87
C ARG A 273 1.43 11.59 4.40
N THR A 274 0.40 10.86 4.01
CA THR A 274 -0.98 11.05 4.41
C THR A 274 -1.21 10.37 5.75
N PHE A 275 -2.32 10.70 6.40
CA PHE A 275 -2.61 10.27 7.75
C PHE A 275 -4.05 9.82 7.87
N GLY A 276 -4.26 8.72 8.60
CA GLY A 276 -5.57 8.26 9.04
C GLY A 276 -5.50 7.85 10.50
N LEU A 277 -6.53 8.23 11.25
CA LEU A 277 -6.74 7.81 12.62
C LEU A 277 -8.19 7.43 12.81
N VAL A 278 -8.41 6.32 13.50
CA VAL A 278 -9.72 5.87 13.97
C VAL A 278 -9.59 5.50 15.44
N ARG A 279 -10.56 5.92 16.26
CA ARG A 279 -10.62 5.60 17.69
C ARG A 279 -12.04 5.35 18.17
N CYS A 280 -12.17 4.64 19.29
CA CYS A 280 -13.40 4.41 20.03
C CYS A 280 -13.14 4.67 21.52
N GLY A 281 -13.51 5.86 22.00
CA GLY A 281 -13.18 6.26 23.38
C GLY A 281 -11.65 6.28 23.60
N PRO A 282 -11.11 5.51 24.57
CA PRO A 282 -9.68 5.43 24.83
C PRO A 282 -8.91 4.47 23.89
N HIS A 283 -9.60 3.76 23.02
CA HIS A 283 -9.01 2.74 22.15
C HIS A 283 -8.73 3.31 20.76
N ILE A 284 -7.57 2.98 20.20
CA ILE A 284 -7.20 3.35 18.83
C ILE A 284 -7.12 2.15 17.91
N MET A 285 -7.14 2.41 16.60
CA MET A 285 -6.89 1.42 15.56
C MET A 285 -5.77 0.45 15.95
N GLY A 286 -6.03 -0.85 15.83
CA GLY A 286 -5.16 -1.92 16.29
C GLY A 286 -5.58 -2.57 17.61
N ASP A 287 -6.29 -1.84 18.48
CA ASP A 287 -6.72 -2.35 19.78
C ASP A 287 -7.76 -3.46 19.69
N ASP A 288 -7.71 -4.36 20.68
CA ASP A 288 -8.66 -5.44 20.91
C ASP A 288 -9.34 -5.23 22.27
N PHE A 289 -10.65 -4.97 22.28
CA PHE A 289 -11.36 -4.52 23.48
C PHE A 289 -12.83 -4.95 23.49
N LYS A 290 -13.40 -4.96 24.71
CA LYS A 290 -14.82 -5.23 24.92
C LYS A 290 -15.64 -3.95 24.90
N HIS A 291 -16.84 -3.99 24.36
CA HIS A 291 -17.74 -2.84 24.30
C HIS A 291 -19.19 -3.23 24.59
N LYS A 292 -19.92 -2.35 25.30
CA LYS A 292 -21.34 -2.54 25.60
C LYS A 292 -22.19 -1.58 24.79
N GLY A 293 -23.19 -2.12 24.09
CA GLY A 293 -24.04 -1.32 23.21
C GLY A 293 -23.28 -0.75 22.01
N PRO A 294 -23.93 0.10 21.20
CA PRO A 294 -23.33 0.65 19.98
C PRO A 294 -22.02 1.39 20.25
N ALA A 295 -21.02 1.19 19.39
CA ALA A 295 -19.72 1.85 19.48
C ALA A 295 -19.69 3.10 18.59
N THR A 296 -19.30 4.25 19.13
CA THR A 296 -19.08 5.47 18.35
C THR A 296 -17.61 5.58 17.96
N LEU A 297 -17.34 5.43 16.68
CA LEU A 297 -16.00 5.60 16.11
C LEU A 297 -15.79 7.05 15.72
N GLU A 298 -14.68 7.64 16.14
CA GLU A 298 -14.22 8.94 15.68
C GLU A 298 -13.06 8.75 14.71
N TYR A 299 -13.08 9.47 13.60
CA TYR A 299 -12.01 9.39 12.61
C TYR A 299 -11.53 10.76 12.15
N ARG A 300 -10.27 10.81 11.71
CA ARG A 300 -9.69 11.95 11.01
C ARG A 300 -8.69 11.50 9.96
N PHE A 301 -8.80 12.07 8.77
CA PHE A 301 -7.91 11.86 7.65
C PHE A 301 -7.28 13.19 7.22
N LEU A 302 -5.96 13.20 7.07
CA LEU A 302 -5.19 14.36 6.61
C LEU A 302 -4.44 14.00 5.33
N GLY A 303 -4.74 14.71 4.24
CA GLY A 303 -4.16 14.50 2.92
C GLY A 303 -3.61 15.79 2.31
N ASP A 304 -3.17 15.71 1.05
CA ASP A 304 -2.52 16.81 0.34
C ASP A 304 -3.27 17.30 -0.91
N THR A 305 -3.77 16.39 -1.75
CA THR A 305 -4.56 16.70 -2.96
C THR A 305 -6.07 16.72 -2.71
N GLY A 306 -6.49 16.18 -1.55
CA GLY A 306 -7.87 16.20 -1.06
C GLY A 306 -8.57 14.85 -1.17
N TRP A 307 -9.37 14.52 -0.16
CA TRP A 307 -10.05 13.24 -0.03
C TRP A 307 -11.26 13.15 -0.96
N ASP A 308 -11.31 12.10 -1.76
CA ASP A 308 -12.42 11.77 -2.65
C ASP A 308 -13.52 11.01 -1.91
N GLU A 309 -13.12 10.08 -1.04
CA GLU A 309 -14.04 9.30 -0.22
C GLU A 309 -13.39 8.70 1.03
N ILE A 310 -14.25 8.36 1.98
CA ILE A 310 -13.91 7.56 3.15
C ILE A 310 -14.89 6.39 3.23
N VAL A 311 -14.40 5.19 3.46
CA VAL A 311 -15.20 3.96 3.50
C VAL A 311 -14.84 3.18 4.76
N ALA A 312 -15.85 2.71 5.50
CA ALA A 312 -15.64 1.79 6.62
C ALA A 312 -15.95 0.36 6.18
N PHE A 313 -15.18 -0.58 6.68
CA PHE A 313 -15.24 -1.99 6.35
C PHE A 313 -15.33 -2.85 7.61
N ASP A 314 -15.98 -4.01 7.50
CA ASP A 314 -15.88 -5.10 8.46
C ASP A 314 -15.68 -6.46 7.77
N HIS A 315 -15.95 -7.57 8.46
CA HIS A 315 -15.90 -8.92 7.88
C HIS A 315 -16.68 -9.09 6.58
N SER A 316 -17.73 -8.30 6.35
CA SER A 316 -18.59 -8.40 5.16
C SER A 316 -18.16 -7.51 3.99
N GLY A 317 -17.10 -6.72 4.18
CA GLY A 317 -16.65 -5.71 3.22
C GLY A 317 -17.14 -4.31 3.60
N PRO A 318 -17.39 -3.42 2.61
CA PRO A 318 -17.83 -2.05 2.88
C PRO A 318 -19.18 -2.00 3.61
N ILE A 319 -19.22 -1.33 4.76
CA ILE A 319 -20.45 -1.15 5.56
C ILE A 319 -20.94 0.30 5.60
N TRP A 320 -20.09 1.25 5.27
CA TRP A 320 -20.43 2.67 5.24
C TRP A 320 -19.51 3.42 4.26
N ARG A 321 -20.03 4.46 3.62
CA ARG A 321 -19.29 5.29 2.66
C ARG A 321 -19.69 6.75 2.81
N ARG A 322 -18.69 7.62 2.76
CA ARG A 322 -18.81 9.07 2.67
C ARG A 322 -18.24 9.55 1.33
N ASP A 323 -19.13 10.02 0.46
CA ASP A 323 -18.78 10.57 -0.84
C ASP A 323 -18.55 12.09 -0.72
N LEU A 324 -17.28 12.51 -0.74
CA LEU A 324 -16.93 13.93 -0.56
C LEU A 324 -17.22 14.75 -1.82
N GLN A 325 -17.26 14.13 -3.00
CA GLN A 325 -17.71 14.79 -4.22
C GLN A 325 -19.20 15.15 -4.14
N GLN A 326 -20.01 14.28 -3.52
CA GLN A 326 -21.42 14.52 -3.27
C GLN A 326 -21.63 15.65 -2.26
N GLU A 327 -20.90 15.64 -1.14
CA GLU A 327 -20.99 16.67 -0.10
C GLU A 327 -20.67 18.07 -0.60
N LEU A 328 -19.69 18.19 -1.50
CA LEU A 328 -19.32 19.45 -2.15
C LEU A 328 -20.32 19.88 -3.23
N GLY A 329 -21.28 19.03 -3.57
CA GLY A 329 -22.20 19.21 -4.67
C GLY A 329 -21.55 18.90 -6.02
N TYR A 330 -22.20 18.02 -6.78
CA TYR A 330 -21.72 17.65 -8.11
C TYR A 330 -21.86 18.80 -9.12
N SER A 331 -20.81 18.95 -9.92
CA SER A 331 -20.83 19.74 -11.15
C SER A 331 -21.90 19.24 -12.13
N ALA A 332 -22.40 20.16 -12.95
CA ALA A 332 -23.22 19.83 -14.11
C ALA A 332 -22.39 19.33 -15.32
N ARG A 333 -21.05 19.43 -15.26
CA ARG A 333 -20.14 19.20 -16.41
C ARG A 333 -18.91 18.36 -16.12
N LYS A 334 -18.44 18.27 -14.87
CA LYS A 334 -17.24 17.51 -14.52
C LYS A 334 -17.56 16.05 -14.21
N ILE A 335 -16.83 15.17 -14.88
CA ILE A 335 -16.90 13.72 -14.70
C ILE A 335 -15.49 13.15 -14.57
N ARG A 336 -15.38 11.94 -14.04
CA ARG A 336 -14.15 11.15 -13.98
C ARG A 336 -14.39 9.82 -14.65
N PHE A 337 -13.52 9.44 -15.58
CA PHE A 337 -13.36 8.05 -15.99
C PHE A 337 -12.25 7.43 -15.15
N ARG A 338 -12.51 6.29 -14.52
CA ARG A 338 -11.59 5.63 -13.59
C ARG A 338 -11.47 4.15 -13.97
N TRP A 339 -10.26 3.60 -13.90
CA TRP A 339 -10.00 2.19 -14.13
C TRP A 339 -8.89 1.72 -13.20
N GLY A 340 -8.82 0.43 -12.92
CA GLY A 340 -7.77 -0.07 -12.04
C GLY A 340 -7.85 -1.56 -11.82
N GLY A 341 -7.14 -2.01 -10.78
CA GLY A 341 -7.01 -3.41 -10.41
C GLY A 341 -5.81 -4.07 -11.09
N ALA A 342 -5.77 -5.39 -11.02
CA ALA A 342 -4.68 -6.19 -11.57
C ALA A 342 -5.19 -7.48 -12.21
N ARG A 343 -4.46 -8.05 -13.17
CA ARG A 343 -4.92 -9.24 -13.91
C ARG A 343 -5.02 -10.49 -13.03
N ILE A 344 -4.11 -10.65 -12.07
CA ILE A 344 -3.99 -11.83 -11.18
C ILE A 344 -3.44 -11.41 -9.81
N LYS A 345 -3.61 -12.26 -8.79
CA LYS A 345 -3.08 -12.00 -7.44
C LYS A 345 -1.55 -12.21 -7.35
N ASP A 346 -1.00 -13.08 -8.19
CA ASP A 346 0.40 -13.50 -8.12
C ASP A 346 1.35 -12.56 -8.89
N ARG A 347 2.60 -12.99 -9.09
CA ARG A 347 3.62 -12.21 -9.81
C ARG A 347 3.21 -11.93 -11.26
N TYR A 348 3.63 -10.79 -11.81
CA TYR A 348 3.28 -10.30 -13.17
C TYR A 348 1.81 -9.88 -13.35
N ARG A 349 1.21 -9.39 -12.26
CA ARG A 349 -0.18 -8.90 -12.19
C ARG A 349 -0.52 -7.67 -13.04
N TRP A 350 0.49 -6.89 -13.43
CA TRP A 350 0.40 -5.71 -14.28
C TRP A 350 -0.68 -5.84 -15.36
N ALA A 351 -1.68 -4.95 -15.35
CA ALA A 351 -2.62 -4.70 -16.43
C ALA A 351 -2.18 -3.48 -17.25
N ALA A 352 -1.86 -3.67 -18.54
CA ALA A 352 -1.42 -2.59 -19.41
C ALA A 352 -2.60 -2.08 -20.26
N TRP A 353 -3.10 -0.89 -19.94
CA TRP A 353 -4.29 -0.30 -20.54
C TRP A 353 -3.95 0.57 -21.73
N LYS A 354 -4.66 0.36 -22.85
CA LYS A 354 -4.64 1.27 -24.01
C LYS A 354 -6.06 1.48 -24.46
N GLY A 355 -6.52 2.72 -24.50
CA GLY A 355 -7.91 2.97 -24.85
C GLY A 355 -8.17 4.37 -25.35
N LYS A 356 -9.44 4.60 -25.67
CA LYS A 356 -9.95 5.85 -26.17
C LYS A 356 -11.32 6.12 -25.57
N ILE A 357 -11.54 7.35 -25.14
CA ILE A 357 -12.83 7.88 -24.71
C ILE A 357 -13.38 8.73 -25.85
N THR A 358 -14.60 8.47 -26.28
CA THR A 358 -15.31 9.24 -27.30
C THR A 358 -16.59 9.84 -26.71
N ILE A 359 -16.75 11.15 -26.82
CA ILE A 359 -17.91 11.90 -26.33
C ILE A 359 -18.73 12.41 -27.51
N ARG A 360 -20.00 12.02 -27.61
CA ARG A 360 -20.94 12.50 -28.63
C ARG A 360 -21.96 13.44 -28.00
N ASN A 361 -22.51 14.36 -28.80
CA ASN A 361 -23.49 15.38 -28.37
C ASN A 361 -22.99 16.32 -27.27
N ALA A 362 -21.67 16.40 -27.08
CA ALA A 362 -20.95 17.36 -26.27
C ALA A 362 -19.50 17.44 -26.77
N VAL A 363 -18.82 18.56 -26.49
CA VAL A 363 -17.38 18.74 -26.69
C VAL A 363 -16.62 18.68 -25.36
N ILE A 364 -15.33 18.34 -25.45
CA ILE A 364 -14.38 18.30 -24.34
C ILE A 364 -13.78 19.70 -24.16
N ASN A 365 -14.03 20.32 -23.02
CA ASN A 365 -13.44 21.61 -22.68
C ASN A 365 -12.00 21.41 -22.17
N ASP A 366 -11.83 20.49 -21.23
CA ASP A 366 -10.56 20.20 -20.57
C ASP A 366 -10.52 18.75 -20.05
N PHE A 367 -9.31 18.22 -19.83
CA PHE A 367 -9.13 16.93 -19.16
C PHE A 367 -7.75 16.84 -18.50
N ASN A 368 -7.65 16.01 -17.46
CA ASN A 368 -6.40 15.77 -16.75
C ASN A 368 -6.29 14.34 -16.24
N GLY A 369 -5.11 13.73 -16.39
CA GLY A 369 -4.78 12.41 -15.83
C GLY A 369 -4.48 12.47 -14.32
N ARG A 370 -4.85 11.42 -13.61
CA ARG A 370 -4.66 11.20 -12.16
C ARG A 370 -4.26 9.75 -11.93
N GLY A 371 -3.45 9.49 -10.91
CA GLY A 371 -2.94 8.15 -10.62
C GLY A 371 -1.67 7.78 -11.40
N PHE A 372 -1.36 8.47 -12.51
CA PHE A 372 -0.20 8.16 -13.35
C PHE A 372 1.13 8.29 -12.60
N GLU A 373 1.83 7.18 -12.42
CA GLU A 373 3.02 7.09 -11.59
C GLU A 373 4.31 7.46 -12.34
N HIS A 374 4.31 7.30 -13.67
CA HIS A 374 5.42 7.70 -14.52
C HIS A 374 4.98 8.31 -15.85
N THR A 375 5.91 9.00 -16.51
CA THR A 375 5.62 9.78 -17.73
C THR A 375 5.20 8.95 -18.95
N GLU A 376 5.30 7.62 -18.88
CA GLU A 376 4.83 6.75 -19.97
C GLU A 376 3.33 6.47 -19.90
N GLU A 377 2.75 6.67 -18.71
CA GLU A 377 1.32 6.75 -18.46
C GLU A 377 0.83 8.15 -18.82
N THR A 378 -0.13 8.21 -19.74
CA THR A 378 -0.52 9.46 -20.35
C THR A 378 -1.91 9.41 -20.96
N CYS A 379 -2.55 10.56 -21.01
CA CYS A 379 -3.75 10.82 -21.78
C CYS A 379 -3.53 12.05 -22.66
N TRP A 380 -4.07 12.04 -23.89
CA TRP A 380 -3.90 13.12 -24.86
C TRP A 380 -5.19 13.40 -25.61
N ARG A 381 -5.27 14.61 -26.17
CA ARG A 381 -6.41 15.03 -27.02
C ARG A 381 -6.22 14.47 -28.42
N GLU A 382 -7.12 13.61 -28.87
CA GLU A 382 -7.15 13.13 -30.26
C GLU A 382 -7.99 14.05 -31.15
N SER A 383 -9.07 14.60 -30.62
CA SER A 383 -9.95 15.55 -31.32
C SER A 383 -10.74 16.40 -30.31
N ALA A 384 -11.68 17.22 -30.78
CA ALA A 384 -12.57 17.98 -29.90
C ALA A 384 -13.50 17.09 -29.05
N THR A 385 -13.60 15.80 -29.37
CA THR A 385 -14.53 14.84 -28.76
C THR A 385 -13.86 13.54 -28.34
N GLN A 386 -12.54 13.41 -28.47
CA GLN A 386 -11.82 12.17 -28.18
C GLN A 386 -10.57 12.39 -27.34
N ILE A 387 -10.40 11.52 -26.34
CA ILE A 387 -9.19 11.40 -25.52
C ILE A 387 -8.62 10.01 -25.72
N GLY A 388 -7.36 9.93 -26.14
CA GLY A 388 -6.59 8.68 -26.12
C GLY A 388 -5.88 8.54 -24.78
N PHE A 389 -5.68 7.32 -24.30
CA PHE A 389 -4.92 7.06 -23.08
C PHE A 389 -4.12 5.75 -23.13
N ARG A 390 -3.03 5.73 -22.37
CA ARG A 390 -2.22 4.56 -22.06
C ARG A 390 -1.79 4.64 -20.60
N SER A 391 -1.96 3.57 -19.84
CA SER A 391 -1.64 3.53 -18.42
C SER A 391 -1.43 2.10 -17.94
N ASP A 392 -0.84 1.92 -16.76
CA ASP A 392 -0.46 0.62 -16.24
C ASP A 392 -0.88 0.49 -14.78
N THR A 393 -1.64 -0.56 -14.43
CA THR A 393 -2.09 -0.78 -13.05
C THR A 393 -1.65 -2.12 -12.48
N TYR A 394 -1.38 -2.14 -11.19
CA TYR A 394 -0.82 -3.23 -10.39
C TYR A 394 -1.71 -3.54 -9.16
N GLY A 395 -2.95 -3.06 -9.17
CA GLY A 395 -3.91 -3.08 -8.05
C GLY A 395 -4.30 -1.68 -7.60
N ASP A 396 -3.53 -0.67 -8.00
CA ASP A 396 -3.85 0.75 -7.99
C ASP A 396 -4.88 1.13 -9.07
N VAL A 397 -5.20 2.42 -9.11
CA VAL A 397 -6.28 2.98 -9.92
C VAL A 397 -5.83 4.30 -10.55
N ASP A 398 -6.09 4.38 -11.84
CA ASP A 398 -5.91 5.59 -12.63
C ASP A 398 -7.24 6.24 -12.96
N ALA A 399 -7.17 7.53 -13.30
CA ALA A 399 -8.32 8.26 -13.76
C ALA A 399 -8.00 9.37 -14.76
N ILE A 400 -9.02 9.73 -15.55
CA ILE A 400 -9.05 10.94 -16.36
C ILE A 400 -10.26 11.76 -15.90
N GLU A 401 -9.97 12.93 -15.35
CA GLU A 401 -10.96 13.95 -15.03
C GLU A 401 -11.30 14.71 -16.32
N ILE A 402 -12.58 14.90 -16.64
CA ILE A 402 -13.04 15.45 -17.91
C ILE A 402 -14.09 16.53 -17.64
N ASP A 403 -13.93 17.65 -18.30
CA ASP A 403 -14.89 18.75 -18.35
C ASP A 403 -15.61 18.75 -19.70
N VAL A 404 -16.93 18.58 -19.69
CA VAL A 404 -17.76 18.54 -20.91
C VAL A 404 -18.73 19.71 -21.01
N SER A 405 -19.04 20.15 -22.23
CA SER A 405 -20.01 21.25 -22.46
C SER A 405 -21.44 20.96 -22.01
N HIS A 406 -21.99 19.78 -22.30
CA HIS A 406 -23.38 19.40 -22.02
C HIS A 406 -23.48 17.93 -21.57
N LEU A 407 -23.34 17.68 -20.27
CA LEU A 407 -23.37 16.31 -19.75
C LEU A 407 -24.73 15.63 -19.96
N ASP A 408 -25.84 16.35 -19.80
CA ASP A 408 -27.20 15.81 -19.87
C ASP A 408 -27.58 15.24 -21.26
N THR A 409 -26.93 15.68 -22.32
CA THR A 409 -27.10 15.16 -23.69
C THR A 409 -25.97 14.26 -24.16
N ALA A 410 -24.87 14.19 -23.39
CA ALA A 410 -23.68 13.45 -23.78
C ALA A 410 -23.92 11.95 -23.88
N VAL A 411 -23.26 11.31 -24.85
CA VAL A 411 -23.05 9.86 -24.90
C VAL A 411 -21.55 9.62 -24.83
N ILE A 412 -21.10 8.86 -23.85
CA ILE A 412 -19.69 8.66 -23.52
C ILE A 412 -19.37 7.19 -23.72
N ARG A 413 -18.48 6.89 -24.67
CA ARG A 413 -18.02 5.54 -24.96
C ARG A 413 -16.53 5.43 -24.63
N VAL A 414 -16.15 4.39 -23.91
CA VAL A 414 -14.77 4.01 -23.67
C VAL A 414 -14.52 2.63 -24.26
N GLU A 415 -13.43 2.49 -25.00
CA GLU A 415 -13.04 1.24 -25.64
C GLU A 415 -11.52 1.07 -25.65
N GLY A 416 -11.03 -0.17 -25.63
CA GLY A 416 -9.60 -0.43 -25.64
C GLY A 416 -9.21 -1.87 -25.39
N THR A 417 -7.93 -2.07 -25.06
CA THR A 417 -7.30 -3.36 -24.78
C THR A 417 -6.59 -3.33 -23.43
N ILE A 418 -6.55 -4.49 -22.77
CA ILE A 418 -5.70 -4.76 -21.61
C ILE A 418 -4.67 -5.79 -22.03
N ASP A 419 -3.39 -5.43 -21.90
CA ASP A 419 -2.26 -6.32 -22.15
C ASP A 419 -1.52 -6.59 -20.82
N GLY A 420 -0.30 -7.13 -20.88
CA GLY A 420 0.49 -7.43 -19.71
C GLY A 420 1.99 -7.47 -19.93
N TYR A 421 2.71 -7.69 -18.83
CA TYR A 421 4.16 -7.71 -18.83
C TYR A 421 4.77 -8.83 -19.70
N VAL A 422 5.76 -8.46 -20.51
CA VAL A 422 6.54 -9.36 -21.35
C VAL A 422 7.86 -9.70 -20.67
N LYS A 423 7.91 -10.85 -19.99
CA LYS A 423 9.12 -11.30 -19.28
C LYS A 423 10.24 -11.79 -20.21
N VAL A 424 9.87 -12.53 -21.27
CA VAL A 424 10.81 -13.20 -22.17
C VAL A 424 10.56 -12.73 -23.59
N GLY A 425 11.61 -12.28 -24.25
CA GLY A 425 11.55 -11.73 -25.61
C GLY A 425 11.94 -10.26 -25.66
N ASP A 426 11.72 -9.64 -26.81
CA ASP A 426 11.94 -8.22 -27.01
C ASP A 426 10.72 -7.44 -26.48
N PRO A 427 10.84 -6.68 -25.37
CA PRO A 427 9.72 -5.95 -24.79
C PRO A 427 9.15 -4.90 -25.76
N LEU A 428 9.94 -4.43 -26.73
CA LEU A 428 9.47 -3.47 -27.74
C LEU A 428 8.52 -4.10 -28.77
N LYS A 429 8.52 -5.43 -28.89
CA LYS A 429 7.58 -6.15 -29.78
C LYS A 429 6.20 -6.35 -29.15
N GLY A 430 6.03 -5.97 -27.88
CA GLY A 430 4.82 -6.23 -27.13
C GLY A 430 4.63 -7.71 -26.80
N ASN A 431 3.49 -8.03 -26.21
CA ASN A 431 3.20 -9.38 -25.76
C ASN A 431 3.07 -10.35 -26.94
N PRO A 432 3.81 -11.47 -26.97
CA PRO A 432 3.73 -12.45 -28.05
C PRO A 432 2.36 -13.16 -28.10
N PHE A 433 1.53 -13.06 -27.05
CA PHE A 433 0.17 -13.58 -27.05
C PHE A 433 -0.78 -12.64 -27.81
N VAL A 434 -1.31 -13.12 -28.94
CA VAL A 434 -2.17 -12.35 -29.86
C VAL A 434 -3.50 -11.92 -29.23
N HIS A 435 -3.95 -12.59 -28.17
CA HIS A 435 -5.20 -12.27 -27.50
C HIS A 435 -4.96 -11.31 -26.32
N CYS A 436 -5.24 -10.04 -26.54
CA CYS A 436 -5.42 -9.05 -25.47
C CYS A 436 -6.92 -8.92 -25.16
N PRO A 437 -7.37 -9.09 -23.90
CA PRO A 437 -8.73 -8.74 -23.50
C PRO A 437 -9.10 -7.33 -23.97
N THR A 438 -10.26 -7.20 -24.58
CA THR A 438 -10.83 -5.91 -24.96
C THR A 438 -11.85 -5.47 -23.93
N PHE A 439 -11.97 -4.17 -23.71
CA PHE A 439 -13.09 -3.58 -22.98
C PHE A 439 -13.82 -2.60 -23.87
N GLU A 440 -15.14 -2.53 -23.69
CA GLU A 440 -15.99 -1.54 -24.33
C GLU A 440 -17.15 -1.24 -23.39
N TRP A 441 -17.45 0.04 -23.20
CA TRP A 441 -18.60 0.47 -22.44
C TRP A 441 -19.11 1.83 -22.93
N GLU A 442 -20.41 1.93 -23.19
CA GLU A 442 -21.08 3.16 -23.55
C GLU A 442 -22.11 3.50 -22.47
N ILE A 443 -22.10 4.75 -22.02
CA ILE A 443 -23.08 5.32 -21.09
C ILE A 443 -23.65 6.62 -21.65
N THR A 444 -24.82 7.01 -21.15
CA THR A 444 -25.37 8.34 -21.35
C THR A 444 -25.07 9.21 -20.14
N GLY A 445 -24.89 10.51 -20.36
CA GLY A 445 -24.74 11.43 -19.25
C GLY A 445 -26.01 11.55 -18.39
N ARG A 446 -27.20 11.21 -18.91
CA ARG A 446 -28.43 11.10 -18.10
C ARG A 446 -28.36 9.97 -17.08
N GLU A 447 -27.82 8.81 -17.46
CA GLU A 447 -27.60 7.71 -16.51
C GLU A 447 -26.62 8.13 -15.42
N LEU A 448 -25.53 8.81 -15.80
CA LEU A 448 -24.54 9.30 -14.84
C LEU A 448 -25.11 10.40 -13.93
N LEU A 449 -25.94 11.31 -14.44
CA LEU A 449 -26.64 12.31 -13.64
C LEU A 449 -27.60 11.68 -12.62
N ALA A 450 -28.25 10.57 -12.97
CA ALA A 450 -29.20 9.87 -12.12
C ALA A 450 -28.52 9.03 -11.02
N GLN A 451 -27.42 8.34 -11.34
CA GLN A 451 -26.77 7.40 -10.42
C GLN A 451 -25.52 7.96 -9.75
N SER A 452 -24.98 9.08 -10.25
CA SER A 452 -23.75 9.76 -9.82
C SER A 452 -22.46 8.96 -9.97
N ARG A 453 -22.51 7.63 -9.84
CA ARG A 453 -21.41 6.70 -10.06
C ARG A 453 -21.94 5.48 -10.81
N LEU A 454 -21.31 5.17 -11.93
CA LEU A 454 -21.54 3.97 -12.70
C LEU A 454 -20.25 3.14 -12.64
N ARG A 455 -20.38 1.82 -12.49
CA ARG A 455 -19.25 0.91 -12.39
C ARG A 455 -19.51 -0.36 -13.18
N ASN A 456 -18.49 -0.85 -13.87
CA ASN A 456 -18.49 -2.07 -14.65
C ASN A 456 -17.31 -2.93 -14.22
N GLU A 457 -17.58 -4.07 -13.59
CA GLU A 457 -16.53 -5.00 -13.16
C GLU A 457 -16.00 -5.80 -14.35
N LEU A 458 -14.68 -5.97 -14.39
CA LEU A 458 -13.99 -6.77 -15.37
C LEU A 458 -13.39 -8.02 -14.72
N PRO A 459 -13.16 -9.11 -15.48
CA PRO A 459 -12.41 -10.26 -14.97
C PRO A 459 -11.00 -9.84 -14.52
N GLY A 460 -10.58 -10.33 -13.36
CA GLY A 460 -9.28 -10.01 -12.75
C GLY A 460 -9.41 -9.86 -11.24
N VAL A 461 -8.41 -9.23 -10.62
CA VAL A 461 -8.39 -8.86 -9.20
C VAL A 461 -8.75 -7.39 -9.10
N GLU A 462 -9.95 -7.12 -8.57
CA GLU A 462 -10.49 -5.77 -8.41
C GLU A 462 -10.41 -4.94 -9.71
N MET A 463 -10.52 -5.59 -10.88
CA MET A 463 -10.47 -4.91 -12.18
C MET A 463 -11.81 -4.30 -12.53
N PHE A 464 -11.82 -3.03 -12.93
CA PHE A 464 -13.06 -2.32 -13.23
C PHE A 464 -12.86 -1.14 -14.18
N LEU A 465 -13.99 -0.69 -14.72
CA LEU A 465 -14.17 0.64 -15.31
C LEU A 465 -15.25 1.39 -14.50
N ALA A 466 -15.10 2.70 -14.32
CA ALA A 466 -16.10 3.52 -13.65
C ALA A 466 -16.21 4.91 -14.29
N PHE A 467 -17.43 5.43 -14.30
CA PHE A 467 -17.72 6.84 -14.59
C PHE A 467 -18.35 7.47 -13.36
N GLU A 468 -17.79 8.58 -12.88
CA GLU A 468 -18.20 9.23 -11.64
C GLU A 468 -18.45 10.72 -11.89
N ARG A 469 -19.47 11.29 -11.26
CA ARG A 469 -19.66 12.75 -11.20
C ARG A 469 -18.65 13.36 -10.24
N MET A 470 -18.20 14.56 -10.56
CA MET A 470 -17.25 15.30 -9.73
C MET A 470 -17.81 16.64 -9.27
N SER A 471 -17.29 17.19 -8.19
CA SER A 471 -17.54 18.57 -7.80
C SER A 471 -16.76 19.59 -8.65
N GLU A 472 -17.21 20.84 -8.64
CA GLU A 472 -16.40 21.98 -9.10
C GLU A 472 -15.34 22.40 -8.07
N TRP A 473 -15.57 22.07 -6.81
CA TRP A 473 -14.78 22.54 -5.68
C TRP A 473 -13.65 21.56 -5.35
N PRO A 474 -12.47 22.06 -4.95
CA PRO A 474 -11.40 21.20 -4.47
C PRO A 474 -11.85 20.33 -3.29
N ALA A 475 -11.44 19.06 -3.31
CA ALA A 475 -11.72 18.13 -2.24
C ALA A 475 -11.03 18.55 -0.91
N PRO A 476 -11.68 18.35 0.25
CA PRO A 476 -11.10 18.74 1.54
C PRO A 476 -9.88 17.87 1.89
N ARG A 477 -8.85 18.50 2.44
CA ARG A 477 -7.61 17.83 2.88
C ARG A 477 -7.67 17.32 4.32
N ASP A 478 -8.48 17.95 5.16
CA ASP A 478 -8.71 17.55 6.56
C ASP A 478 -10.18 17.16 6.69
N VAL A 479 -10.43 15.87 6.91
CA VAL A 479 -11.78 15.32 7.01
C VAL A 479 -11.88 14.53 8.29
N SER A 480 -12.83 14.94 9.13
CA SER A 480 -13.17 14.23 10.37
C SER A 480 -14.66 13.94 10.42
N GLY A 481 -15.02 13.01 11.30
CA GLY A 481 -16.41 12.66 11.55
C GLY A 481 -16.55 11.56 12.57
N GLN A 482 -17.79 11.14 12.76
CA GLN A 482 -18.15 10.02 13.63
C GLN A 482 -18.98 9.00 12.86
N LEU A 483 -18.87 7.73 13.25
CA LEU A 483 -19.65 6.62 12.71
C LEU A 483 -20.13 5.76 13.88
N GLU A 484 -21.43 5.50 13.97
CA GLU A 484 -21.97 4.56 14.95
C GLU A 484 -21.97 3.14 14.37
N ILE A 485 -21.41 2.20 15.13
CA ILE A 485 -21.35 0.79 14.81
C ILE A 485 -22.28 0.03 15.74
N GLY A 486 -23.26 -0.66 15.15
CA GLY A 486 -24.20 -1.49 15.91
C GLY A 486 -23.50 -2.60 16.69
N ALA A 487 -24.00 -2.87 17.90
CA ALA A 487 -23.50 -3.87 18.83
C ALA A 487 -23.81 -5.30 18.37
N GLN A 488 -23.10 -5.73 17.35
CA GLN A 488 -23.27 -7.06 16.76
C GLN A 488 -21.89 -7.60 16.40
N ASN A 489 -21.51 -8.70 17.03
CA ASN A 489 -20.31 -9.43 16.65
C ASN A 489 -20.51 -10.12 15.29
N GLY A 490 -19.41 -10.24 14.56
CA GLY A 490 -19.34 -11.04 13.35
C GLY A 490 -19.21 -12.55 13.63
N PRO A 491 -18.95 -13.35 12.59
CA PRO A 491 -18.88 -14.80 12.69
C PRO A 491 -17.73 -15.31 13.60
N HIS A 492 -16.76 -14.46 13.90
CA HIS A 492 -15.56 -14.81 14.69
C HIS A 492 -15.59 -14.28 16.13
N GLY A 493 -16.79 -13.98 16.66
CA GLY A 493 -16.97 -13.55 18.05
C GLY A 493 -16.46 -12.15 18.36
N HIS A 494 -16.14 -11.35 17.34
CA HIS A 494 -15.79 -9.94 17.44
C HIS A 494 -16.22 -9.24 16.13
N ARG A 495 -16.16 -7.91 16.09
CA ARG A 495 -16.37 -7.10 14.90
C ARG A 495 -15.15 -6.19 14.67
N PRO A 496 -14.30 -6.49 13.67
CA PRO A 496 -13.28 -5.57 13.22
C PRO A 496 -13.95 -4.44 12.43
N VAL A 497 -13.56 -3.20 12.72
CA VAL A 497 -13.94 -2.07 11.88
C VAL A 497 -12.69 -1.28 11.53
N TYR A 498 -12.38 -1.17 10.24
CA TYR A 498 -11.31 -0.31 9.73
C TYR A 498 -11.86 0.71 8.75
N LEU A 499 -11.16 1.83 8.62
CA LEU A 499 -11.47 2.86 7.63
C LEU A 499 -10.39 2.94 6.56
N PHE A 500 -10.86 3.20 5.36
CA PHE A 500 -10.10 3.46 4.15
C PHE A 500 -10.39 4.88 3.68
N GLY A 501 -9.35 5.65 3.37
CA GLY A 501 -9.46 6.94 2.71
C GLY A 501 -8.79 6.87 1.34
N ARG A 502 -9.41 7.50 0.33
CA ARG A 502 -8.83 7.66 -1.01
C ARG A 502 -8.86 9.12 -1.43
N GLN A 503 -7.75 9.64 -1.92
CA GLN A 503 -7.64 10.97 -2.49
C GLN A 503 -8.02 11.00 -3.97
N VAL A 504 -8.18 12.21 -4.51
CA VAL A 504 -8.54 12.43 -5.92
C VAL A 504 -7.52 11.88 -6.92
N ASP A 505 -6.26 11.74 -6.50
CA ASP A 505 -5.13 11.20 -7.26
C ASP A 505 -4.83 9.74 -6.95
N ASP A 506 -5.72 9.06 -6.22
CA ASP A 506 -5.57 7.67 -5.80
C ASP A 506 -4.49 7.39 -4.73
N ALA A 507 -3.95 8.43 -4.08
CA ALA A 507 -3.26 8.24 -2.81
C ALA A 507 -4.25 7.69 -1.76
N LYS A 508 -3.84 6.73 -0.94
CA LYS A 508 -4.73 5.97 -0.05
C LYS A 508 -4.15 5.79 1.33
N VAL A 509 -5.06 5.67 2.30
CA VAL A 509 -4.76 5.24 3.66
C VAL A 509 -5.70 4.12 4.07
N TRP A 510 -5.16 3.04 4.63
CA TRP A 510 -5.92 2.03 5.36
C TRP A 510 -5.49 2.04 6.82
N CYS A 511 -6.44 2.30 7.71
CA CYS A 511 -6.20 2.19 9.14
C CYS A 511 -6.18 0.72 9.56
N SER A 512 -5.43 0.38 10.61
CA SER A 512 -5.67 -0.87 11.31
C SER A 512 -7.11 -0.94 11.85
N ALA A 513 -7.67 -2.14 11.97
CA ALA A 513 -9.02 -2.29 12.49
C ALA A 513 -9.05 -2.07 14.00
N LEU A 514 -10.15 -1.51 14.50
CA LEU A 514 -10.55 -1.69 15.90
C LEU A 514 -11.22 -3.07 16.01
N PHE A 515 -10.70 -3.95 16.87
CA PHE A 515 -11.28 -5.28 17.09
C PHE A 515 -12.22 -5.23 18.29
N ILE A 516 -13.52 -5.08 18.03
CA ILE A 516 -14.53 -4.85 19.06
C ILE A 516 -15.22 -6.17 19.42
N ASP A 517 -15.16 -6.58 20.68
CA ASP A 517 -15.97 -7.68 21.23
C ASP A 517 -17.21 -7.09 21.93
N PHE A 518 -18.37 -7.18 21.29
CA PHE A 518 -19.63 -6.72 21.88
C PHE A 518 -20.19 -7.76 22.87
N ASP A 519 -20.44 -7.33 24.11
CA ASP A 519 -21.01 -8.16 25.18
C ASP A 519 -22.46 -8.62 24.92
#